data_AF-A0A917U5G4-F1
#
_entry.id   AF-A0A917U5G4-F1
#
_cell.length_a   1.000
_cell.length_b   1.000
_cell.length_c   1.000
_cell.angle_alpha   90.00
_cell.angle_beta   90.00
_cell.angle_gamma   90.00
#
_symmetry.space_group_name_H-M   'P 1'
#
loop_
_entity.id
_entity.type
_entity.pdbx_description
1 polymer ?
#
loop_
_entity_poly.entity_id
_entity_poly.type
_entity_poly.pdbx_seq_one_letter_code
_entity_poly.pdbx_strand_id
1 'polypeptide(L)'
;MLGVDCTDANHPKDAASWAARATKADQRDPHFGRLWTWLSAPCARDSWTVRDENRFTGPFNRRTVSPVLVVGNYWDPATNYNGAVATSKLLPNRRLLSSDSWGHTAYGTSACVTGAVDAYLIRLTLPKKGKLCKGDVQPFKDLPESGAVQRAETSKSDLAAEGTPRRGEPKQLPPVVAPLPAVGPLTVR
;
A
#
# COMPACT_ATOMS: atom_id res chain seq x y z
N MET A 1 0.18 18.32 1.96
CA MET A 1 0.90 17.06 2.29
C MET A 1 2.38 17.30 2.56
N LEU A 2 3.06 18.19 1.82
CA LEU A 2 4.48 18.52 2.00
C LEU A 2 4.91 18.83 3.44
N GLY A 3 4.07 19.46 4.26
CA GLY A 3 4.38 19.74 5.66
C GLY A 3 4.85 18.52 6.44
N VAL A 4 4.10 17.42 6.35
CA VAL A 4 4.41 16.15 7.03
C VAL A 4 5.63 15.47 6.39
N ASP A 5 5.65 15.35 5.06
CA ASP A 5 6.74 14.67 4.37
C ASP A 5 8.10 15.34 4.61
N CYS A 6 8.13 16.68 4.63
CA CYS A 6 9.35 17.45 4.81
C CYS A 6 9.82 17.44 6.27
N THR A 7 8.92 17.32 7.25
CA THR A 7 9.29 17.22 8.67
C THR A 7 9.65 15.80 9.08
N ASP A 8 9.01 14.78 8.55
CA ASP A 8 9.15 13.39 9.04
C ASP A 8 10.40 12.69 8.47
N ALA A 9 10.86 13.07 7.28
CA ALA A 9 11.95 12.41 6.58
C ALA A 9 13.25 13.23 6.51
N ASN A 10 14.37 12.51 6.29
CA ASN A 10 15.68 13.13 6.07
C ASN A 10 15.87 13.45 4.58
N HIS A 11 15.57 14.69 4.18
CA HIS A 11 15.75 15.15 2.81
C HIS A 11 17.16 15.71 2.55
N PRO A 12 17.65 15.68 1.29
CA PRO A 12 18.88 16.35 0.89
C PRO A 12 18.90 17.82 1.34
N LYS A 13 20.11 18.34 1.63
CA LYS A 13 20.24 19.73 2.09
C LYS A 13 19.99 20.74 0.95
N ASP A 14 20.67 20.53 -0.17
CA ASP A 14 20.77 21.49 -1.26
C ASP A 14 19.69 21.28 -2.32
N ALA A 15 18.82 22.27 -2.51
CA ALA A 15 17.76 22.26 -3.51
C ALA A 15 18.31 22.14 -4.94
N ALA A 16 19.46 22.75 -5.24
CA ALA A 16 20.07 22.71 -6.57
C ALA A 16 20.52 21.29 -6.96
N SER A 17 20.72 20.40 -5.98
CA SER A 17 21.13 19.02 -6.22
C SER A 17 20.03 18.12 -6.82
N TRP A 18 18.76 18.56 -6.86
CA TRP A 18 17.65 17.71 -7.28
C TRP A 18 17.71 17.26 -8.74
N ALA A 19 18.17 18.11 -9.66
CA ALA A 19 18.27 17.74 -11.07
C ALA A 19 19.24 16.57 -11.27
N ALA A 20 20.42 16.61 -10.63
CA ALA A 20 21.40 15.53 -10.69
C ALA A 20 20.88 14.25 -10.00
N ARG A 21 20.20 14.40 -8.85
CA ARG A 21 19.59 13.27 -8.12
C ARG A 21 18.49 12.59 -8.95
N ALA A 22 17.64 13.38 -9.59
CA ALA A 22 16.55 12.88 -10.41
C ALA A 22 17.09 12.12 -11.63
N THR A 23 18.13 12.64 -12.29
CA THR A 23 18.83 11.92 -13.38
C THR A 23 19.41 10.59 -12.90
N LYS A 24 20.08 10.58 -11.74
CA LYS A 24 20.62 9.34 -11.16
C LYS A 24 19.54 8.34 -10.77
N ALA A 25 18.42 8.82 -10.21
CA ALA A 25 17.29 7.97 -9.86
C ALA A 25 16.62 7.37 -11.09
N ASP A 26 16.48 8.14 -12.17
CA ASP A 26 15.92 7.68 -13.45
C ASP A 26 16.79 6.60 -14.12
N GLN A 27 18.12 6.68 -13.96
CA GLN A 27 19.02 5.60 -14.41
C GLN A 27 18.86 4.31 -13.60
N ARG A 28 18.57 4.43 -12.29
CA ARG A 28 18.37 3.27 -11.41
C ARG A 28 17.00 2.64 -11.59
N ASP A 29 15.97 3.48 -11.65
CA ASP A 29 14.56 3.11 -11.72
C ASP A 29 13.91 3.84 -12.91
N PRO A 30 14.07 3.33 -14.14
CA PRO A 30 13.54 4.00 -15.34
C PRO A 30 12.06 4.32 -15.23
N HIS A 31 11.67 5.48 -15.76
CA HIS A 31 10.31 6.04 -15.79
C HIS A 31 9.77 6.54 -14.44
N PHE A 32 10.16 5.92 -13.32
CA PHE A 32 9.61 6.24 -12.00
C PHE A 32 10.56 7.06 -11.13
N GLY A 33 11.87 6.84 -11.25
CA GLY A 33 12.87 7.43 -10.35
C GLY A 33 12.90 8.96 -10.39
N ARG A 34 12.74 9.54 -11.59
CA ARG A 34 12.66 11.00 -11.78
C ARG A 34 11.46 11.59 -11.05
N LEU A 35 10.27 11.05 -11.28
CA LEU A 35 9.02 11.52 -10.67
C LEU A 35 9.12 11.49 -9.14
N TRP A 36 9.48 10.34 -8.57
CA TRP A 36 9.59 10.17 -7.12
C TRP A 36 10.64 11.09 -6.49
N THR A 37 11.75 11.34 -7.19
CA THR A 37 12.78 12.27 -6.69
C THR A 37 12.23 13.70 -6.64
N TRP A 38 11.62 14.17 -7.73
CA TRP A 38 11.12 15.55 -7.81
C TRP A 38 9.98 15.86 -6.84
N LEU A 39 9.15 14.88 -6.48
CA LEU A 39 8.09 15.05 -5.48
C LEU A 39 8.59 15.58 -4.12
N SER A 40 9.84 15.25 -3.76
CA SER A 40 10.47 15.70 -2.51
C SER A 40 11.29 16.99 -2.63
N ALA A 41 11.40 17.60 -3.82
CA ALA A 41 12.22 18.79 -4.05
C ALA A 41 11.90 19.98 -3.14
N PRO A 42 10.62 20.28 -2.82
CA PRO A 42 10.29 21.35 -1.89
C PRO A 42 10.84 21.13 -0.47
N CYS A 43 11.18 19.89 -0.11
CA CYS A 43 11.69 19.52 1.20
C CYS A 43 13.22 19.70 1.36
N ALA A 44 13.90 20.27 0.37
CA ALA A 44 15.32 20.61 0.50
C ALA A 44 15.56 21.41 1.78
N ARG A 45 16.55 21.03 2.59
CA ARG A 45 16.70 21.59 3.95
C ARG A 45 17.23 23.02 3.99
N ASP A 46 17.67 23.57 2.86
CA ASP A 46 18.04 24.97 2.69
C ASP A 46 16.84 25.87 2.32
N SER A 47 15.74 25.31 1.79
CA SER A 47 14.47 26.00 1.55
C SER A 47 13.43 25.71 2.64
N TRP A 48 13.29 24.44 3.04
CA TRP A 48 12.41 24.00 4.12
C TRP A 48 13.16 23.94 5.45
N THR A 49 12.96 24.98 6.27
CA THR A 49 13.66 25.14 7.56
C THR A 49 12.87 24.63 8.76
N VAL A 50 11.57 24.33 8.59
CA VAL A 50 10.70 23.83 9.66
C VAL A 50 11.15 22.44 10.11
N ARG A 51 11.16 22.22 11.43
CA ARG A 51 11.52 20.96 12.09
C ARG A 51 10.39 20.50 12.99
N ASP A 52 10.27 19.19 13.14
CA ASP A 52 9.47 18.58 14.21
C ASP A 52 10.43 18.03 15.27
N GLU A 53 10.38 18.63 16.47
CA GLU A 53 11.18 18.23 17.63
C GLU A 53 10.83 16.83 18.14
N ASN A 54 9.62 16.35 17.84
CA ASN A 54 9.12 15.04 18.28
C ASN A 54 9.34 13.94 17.26
N ARG A 55 9.98 14.24 16.13
CA ARG A 55 10.23 13.28 15.07
C ARG A 55 11.05 12.10 15.55
N PHE A 56 10.44 10.91 15.51
CA PHE A 56 11.12 9.68 15.87
C PHE A 56 12.02 9.18 14.73
N THR A 57 13.33 9.17 14.96
CA THR A 57 14.33 8.72 13.98
C THR A 57 14.82 7.29 14.20
N GLY A 58 14.18 6.59 15.15
CA GLY A 58 14.60 5.28 15.61
C GLY A 58 15.34 5.34 16.96
N PRO A 59 15.84 4.18 17.43
CA PRO A 59 15.82 2.91 16.73
C PRO A 59 14.41 2.29 16.66
N PHE A 60 14.04 1.76 15.49
CA PHE A 60 12.75 1.08 15.27
C PHE A 60 12.76 -0.38 15.77
N ASN A 61 13.38 -0.64 16.93
CA ASN A 61 13.65 -1.97 17.45
C ASN A 61 12.90 -2.27 18.76
N ARG A 62 11.88 -1.48 19.11
CA ARG A 62 11.10 -1.68 20.33
C ARG A 62 10.20 -2.89 20.18
N ARG A 63 10.22 -3.78 21.17
CA ARG A 63 9.38 -5.00 21.17
C ARG A 63 7.96 -4.67 21.57
N THR A 64 7.04 -4.96 20.68
CA THR A 64 5.59 -4.82 20.90
C THR A 64 5.04 -6.05 21.65
N VAL A 65 3.99 -5.82 22.44
CA VAL A 65 3.27 -6.89 23.16
C VAL A 65 2.64 -7.90 22.19
N SER A 66 1.98 -7.40 21.14
CA SER A 66 1.45 -8.19 20.04
C SER A 66 2.43 -8.21 18.88
N PRO A 67 2.54 -9.31 18.12
CA PRO A 67 3.42 -9.35 16.96
C PRO A 67 2.96 -8.35 15.89
N VAL A 68 3.88 -7.73 15.16
CA VAL A 68 3.54 -6.85 14.02
C VAL A 68 3.50 -7.66 12.72
N LEU A 69 2.38 -7.59 11.99
CA LEU A 69 2.29 -8.09 10.63
C LEU A 69 2.68 -7.00 9.63
N VAL A 70 3.77 -7.21 8.90
CA VAL A 70 4.16 -6.38 7.75
C VAL A 70 3.69 -7.08 6.48
N VAL A 71 2.99 -6.36 5.61
CA VAL A 71 2.53 -6.88 4.32
C VAL A 71 3.27 -6.12 3.23
N GLY A 72 3.88 -6.86 2.30
CA GLY A 72 4.52 -6.26 1.13
C GLY A 72 4.21 -7.06 -0.12
N ASN A 73 3.85 -6.37 -1.19
CA ASN A 73 3.67 -6.97 -2.50
C ASN A 73 4.84 -6.68 -3.44
N TYR A 74 5.17 -7.65 -4.29
CA TYR A 74 6.33 -7.61 -5.18
C TYR A 74 6.27 -6.45 -6.18
N TRP A 75 5.07 -6.05 -6.59
CA TRP A 75 4.85 -5.09 -7.67
C TRP A 75 4.20 -3.78 -7.20
N ASP A 76 4.57 -3.33 -5.99
CA ASP A 76 4.14 -2.04 -5.45
C ASP A 76 4.99 -0.89 -6.03
N PRO A 77 4.41 0.04 -6.80
CA PRO A 77 5.16 1.14 -7.41
C PRO A 77 5.47 2.29 -6.45
N ALA A 78 4.87 2.33 -5.26
CA ALA A 78 5.04 3.41 -4.27
C ALA A 78 5.84 2.95 -3.06
N THR A 79 5.54 1.77 -2.51
CA THR A 79 6.23 1.19 -1.35
C THR A 79 6.76 -0.19 -1.68
N ASN A 80 7.90 -0.23 -2.38
CA ASN A 80 8.42 -1.48 -2.94
C ASN A 80 8.61 -2.60 -1.89
N TYR A 81 8.58 -3.85 -2.36
CA TYR A 81 8.73 -5.02 -1.49
C TYR A 81 10.02 -5.02 -0.66
N ASN A 82 11.12 -4.51 -1.23
CA ASN A 82 12.40 -4.41 -0.53
C ASN A 82 12.30 -3.48 0.71
N GLY A 83 11.52 -2.41 0.62
CA GLY A 83 11.16 -1.56 1.74
C GLY A 83 10.39 -2.32 2.81
N ALA A 84 9.39 -3.12 2.44
CA ALA A 84 8.66 -3.97 3.38
C ALA A 84 9.56 -5.01 4.08
N VAL A 85 10.49 -5.63 3.33
CA VAL A 85 11.51 -6.54 3.88
C VAL A 85 12.42 -5.81 4.87
N ALA A 86 12.91 -4.62 4.52
CA ALA A 86 13.76 -3.81 5.38
C ALA A 86 13.03 -3.41 6.67
N THR A 87 11.79 -2.90 6.56
CA THR A 87 10.94 -2.56 7.71
C THR A 87 10.69 -3.77 8.61
N SER A 88 10.39 -4.95 8.04
CA SER A 88 10.21 -6.18 8.82
C SER A 88 11.49 -6.65 9.52
N LYS A 89 12.67 -6.29 9.03
CA LYS A 89 13.95 -6.60 9.70
C LYS A 89 14.24 -5.66 10.88
N LEU A 90 13.77 -4.42 10.84
CA LEU A 90 13.93 -3.46 11.93
C LEU A 90 13.13 -3.87 13.17
N LEU A 91 11.91 -4.38 12.97
CA LEU A 91 10.97 -4.68 14.03
C LEU A 91 11.26 -6.04 14.69
N PRO A 92 11.41 -6.12 16.02
CA PRO A 92 11.30 -7.38 16.76
C PRO A 92 9.84 -7.86 16.80
N ASN A 93 9.62 -9.15 17.10
CA ASN A 93 8.28 -9.74 17.24
C ASN A 93 7.35 -9.44 16.04
N ARG A 94 7.70 -9.98 14.87
CA ARG A 94 7.10 -9.61 13.59
C ARG A 94 6.93 -10.77 12.63
N ARG A 95 6.08 -10.59 11.63
CA ARG A 95 5.93 -11.48 10.48
C ARG A 95 5.83 -10.65 9.20
N LEU A 96 6.57 -11.05 8.17
CA LEU A 96 6.37 -10.56 6.81
C LEU A 96 5.40 -11.52 6.09
N LEU A 97 4.34 -10.97 5.52
CA LEU A 97 3.51 -11.61 4.51
C LEU A 97 3.91 -11.07 3.14
N SER A 98 4.30 -11.96 2.24
CA SER A 98 4.65 -11.60 0.86
C SER A 98 3.44 -11.80 -0.04
N SER A 99 3.23 -10.90 -0.99
CA SER A 99 2.20 -11.03 -2.01
C SER A 99 2.80 -10.82 -3.40
N ASP A 100 2.33 -11.56 -4.40
CA ASP A 100 2.62 -11.26 -5.81
C ASP A 100 1.50 -10.41 -6.48
N SER A 101 0.61 -9.80 -5.69
CA SER A 101 -0.37 -8.83 -6.17
C SER A 101 0.28 -7.60 -6.83
N TRP A 102 -0.43 -7.03 -7.81
CA TRP A 102 -0.06 -5.80 -8.49
C TRP A 102 -0.82 -4.60 -7.95
N GLY A 103 -0.16 -3.45 -7.91
CA GLY A 103 -0.73 -2.20 -7.39
C GLY A 103 -0.14 -1.78 -6.06
N HIS A 104 -0.67 -0.70 -5.48
CA HIS A 104 -0.20 -0.18 -4.19
C HIS A 104 -1.03 -0.77 -3.05
N THR A 105 -0.35 -1.33 -2.05
CA THR A 105 -0.93 -2.14 -0.94
C THR A 105 -1.50 -3.49 -1.41
N ALA A 106 -1.81 -4.38 -0.45
CA ALA A 106 -2.25 -5.75 -0.76
C ALA A 106 -3.51 -6.24 -0.02
N TYR A 107 -3.94 -5.57 1.05
CA TYR A 107 -5.16 -5.99 1.76
C TYR A 107 -6.39 -5.72 0.88
N GLY A 108 -7.29 -6.72 0.75
CA GLY A 108 -8.41 -6.65 -0.18
C GLY A 108 -8.06 -6.97 -1.64
N THR A 109 -6.79 -7.22 -1.97
CA THR A 109 -6.38 -7.50 -3.37
C THR A 109 -6.43 -8.98 -3.74
N SER A 110 -6.46 -9.89 -2.76
CA SER A 110 -6.67 -11.31 -2.99
C SER A 110 -7.25 -12.00 -1.76
N ALA A 111 -8.00 -13.09 -1.98
CA ALA A 111 -8.56 -13.91 -0.92
C ALA A 111 -7.47 -14.42 0.05
N CYS A 112 -6.27 -14.74 -0.47
CA CYS A 112 -5.15 -15.17 0.34
C CYS A 112 -4.64 -14.06 1.28
N VAL A 113 -4.40 -12.85 0.75
CA VAL A 113 -3.88 -11.74 1.57
C VAL A 113 -4.95 -11.30 2.56
N THR A 114 -6.19 -11.14 2.11
CA THR A 114 -7.33 -10.75 2.95
C THR A 114 -7.51 -11.73 4.11
N GLY A 115 -7.57 -13.04 3.84
CA GLY A 115 -7.73 -14.04 4.90
C GLY A 115 -6.55 -14.07 5.90
N ALA A 116 -5.33 -13.81 5.44
CA ALA A 116 -4.17 -13.74 6.34
C ALA A 116 -4.18 -12.48 7.22
N VAL A 117 -4.57 -11.32 6.67
CA VAL A 117 -4.70 -10.07 7.42
C VAL A 117 -5.88 -10.15 8.39
N ASP A 118 -7.03 -10.68 7.97
CA ASP A 118 -8.21 -10.86 8.83
C ASP A 118 -7.91 -11.79 10.01
N ALA A 119 -7.26 -12.93 9.78
CA ALA A 119 -6.87 -13.84 10.84
C ALA A 119 -5.93 -13.17 11.87
N TYR A 120 -5.06 -12.27 11.42
CA TYR A 120 -4.19 -11.49 12.29
C TYR A 120 -4.96 -10.41 13.04
N LEU A 121 -5.80 -9.62 12.38
CA LEU A 121 -6.54 -8.53 13.03
C LEU A 121 -7.61 -9.04 14.01
N ILE A 122 -8.28 -10.15 13.69
CA ILE A 122 -9.39 -10.68 14.49
C ILE A 122 -8.88 -11.62 15.60
N ARG A 123 -7.86 -12.43 15.32
CA ARG A 123 -7.42 -13.52 16.23
C ARG A 123 -5.94 -13.46 16.60
N LEU A 124 -5.19 -12.44 16.15
CA LEU A 124 -3.73 -12.36 16.28
C LEU A 124 -2.99 -13.58 15.70
N THR A 125 -3.62 -14.30 14.77
CA THR A 125 -3.02 -15.47 14.12
C THR A 125 -2.11 -15.01 12.98
N LEU A 126 -0.82 -15.25 13.13
CA LEU A 126 0.17 -14.92 12.08
C LEU A 126 0.20 -15.98 10.97
N PRO A 127 0.46 -15.59 9.71
CA PRO A 127 0.78 -16.56 8.67
C PRO A 127 2.09 -17.30 8.97
N LYS A 128 2.26 -18.47 8.35
CA LYS A 128 3.51 -19.23 8.39
C LYS A 128 4.68 -18.35 7.92
N LYS A 129 5.87 -18.57 8.48
CA LYS A 129 7.08 -17.87 8.04
C LYS A 129 7.31 -18.13 6.54
N GLY A 130 7.56 -17.08 5.77
CA GLY A 130 7.77 -17.19 4.32
C GLY A 130 6.49 -17.44 3.52
N LYS A 131 5.30 -17.23 4.11
CA LYS A 131 4.05 -17.30 3.35
C LYS A 131 4.09 -16.28 2.21
N LEU A 132 3.91 -16.80 1.00
CA LEU A 132 3.60 -16.06 -0.21
C LEU A 132 2.11 -16.26 -0.52
N CYS A 133 1.42 -15.16 -0.76
CA CYS A 133 0.09 -15.15 -1.34
C CYS A 133 0.19 -14.86 -2.84
N LYS A 134 -0.56 -15.64 -3.62
CA LYS A 134 -0.80 -15.36 -5.02
C LYS A 134 -1.97 -14.39 -5.14
N GLY A 135 -1.84 -13.39 -5.99
CA GLY A 135 -2.86 -12.42 -6.34
C GLY A 135 -3.91 -13.07 -7.22
N ASP A 136 -5.17 -12.77 -6.96
CA ASP A 136 -6.31 -13.38 -7.67
C ASP A 136 -6.38 -12.87 -9.11
N VAL A 137 -5.95 -11.62 -9.34
CA VAL A 137 -5.83 -11.00 -10.66
C VAL A 137 -4.36 -10.77 -10.97
N GLN A 138 -3.93 -11.19 -12.17
CA GLN A 138 -2.58 -10.98 -12.67
C GLN A 138 -2.65 -10.24 -14.01
N PRO A 139 -1.78 -9.24 -14.25
CA PRO A 139 -1.72 -8.55 -15.54
C PRO A 139 -1.46 -9.51 -16.69
N PHE A 140 -2.01 -9.16 -17.86
CA PHE A 140 -1.80 -9.88 -19.13
C PHE A 140 -2.23 -11.34 -19.12
N LYS A 141 -3.03 -11.74 -18.13
CA LYS A 141 -3.81 -12.98 -18.18
C LYS A 141 -5.23 -12.64 -18.55
N ASP A 142 -5.88 -13.55 -19.26
CA ASP A 142 -7.32 -13.49 -19.42
C ASP A 142 -7.91 -13.38 -18.02
N LEU A 143 -8.68 -12.32 -17.81
CA LEU A 143 -9.53 -12.28 -16.63
C LEU A 143 -10.36 -13.57 -16.67
N PRO A 144 -10.57 -14.25 -15.53
CA PRO A 144 -11.52 -15.35 -15.51
C PRO A 144 -12.76 -14.87 -16.24
N GLU A 145 -13.24 -15.66 -17.22
CA GLU A 145 -14.42 -15.31 -18.02
C GLU A 145 -15.39 -14.66 -17.07
N SER A 146 -15.78 -13.43 -17.34
CA SER A 146 -16.78 -12.75 -16.56
C SER A 146 -18.01 -13.65 -16.62
N GLY A 147 -18.17 -14.55 -15.64
CA GLY A 147 -19.46 -15.09 -15.27
C GLY A 147 -20.25 -13.83 -15.02
N ALA A 148 -21.09 -13.51 -16.00
CA ALA A 148 -21.67 -12.20 -16.29
C ALA A 148 -21.34 -11.16 -15.23
N VAL A 149 -20.62 -10.08 -15.60
CA VAL A 149 -20.79 -8.83 -14.86
C VAL A 149 -22.25 -8.42 -15.10
N GLN A 150 -23.16 -9.04 -14.34
CA GLN A 150 -24.46 -8.49 -14.10
C GLN A 150 -24.13 -7.23 -13.34
N ARG A 151 -24.37 -6.11 -14.01
CA ARG A 151 -24.54 -4.84 -13.33
C ARG A 151 -25.45 -5.16 -12.15
N ALA A 152 -25.02 -4.87 -10.92
CA ALA A 152 -25.92 -5.01 -9.78
C ALA A 152 -27.19 -4.24 -10.15
N GLU A 153 -28.30 -4.96 -10.37
CA GLU A 153 -29.59 -4.34 -10.67
C GLU A 153 -30.04 -3.49 -9.47
N THR A 154 -29.60 -3.92 -8.30
CA THR A 154 -29.75 -3.29 -7.01
C THR A 154 -28.93 -1.99 -6.91
N SER A 155 -29.60 -0.88 -6.57
CA SER A 155 -28.95 0.40 -6.38
C SER A 155 -27.99 0.37 -5.19
N LYS A 156 -26.98 1.26 -5.18
CA LYS A 156 -26.10 1.48 -4.02
C LYS A 156 -26.89 1.79 -2.74
N SER A 157 -28.04 2.43 -2.87
CA SER A 157 -28.97 2.72 -1.77
C SER A 157 -29.56 1.44 -1.17
N ASP A 158 -29.85 0.45 -2.01
CA ASP A 158 -30.54 -0.77 -1.62
C ASP A 158 -29.53 -1.74 -0.98
N LEU A 159 -28.31 -1.83 -1.53
CA LEU A 159 -27.19 -2.54 -0.89
C LEU A 159 -26.82 -1.93 0.47
N ALA A 160 -26.92 -0.60 0.62
CA ALA A 160 -26.68 0.06 1.90
C ALA A 160 -27.80 -0.22 2.92
N ALA A 161 -29.05 -0.35 2.46
CA ALA A 161 -30.17 -0.74 3.31
C ALA A 161 -30.04 -2.20 3.78
N GLU A 162 -29.59 -3.11 2.91
CA GLU A 162 -29.33 -4.52 3.25
C GLU A 162 -28.14 -4.69 4.21
N GLY A 163 -27.10 -3.86 4.05
CA GLY A 163 -25.94 -3.84 4.96
C GLY A 163 -26.21 -3.16 6.31
N THR A 164 -27.40 -2.59 6.52
CA THR A 164 -27.79 -2.00 7.80
C THR A 164 -28.20 -3.12 8.77
N PRO A 165 -27.45 -3.40 9.84
CA PRO A 165 -27.77 -4.51 10.73
C PRO A 165 -29.10 -4.25 11.43
N ARG A 166 -29.95 -5.28 11.51
CA ARG A 166 -31.07 -5.22 12.44
C ARG A 166 -30.54 -5.17 13.87
N ARG A 167 -31.30 -4.56 14.78
CA ARG A 167 -30.91 -4.40 16.18
C ARG A 167 -30.57 -5.76 16.79
N GLY A 168 -29.28 -6.01 17.06
CA GLY A 168 -28.79 -7.25 17.67
C GLY A 168 -27.99 -8.17 16.75
N GLU A 169 -27.88 -7.89 15.44
CA GLU A 169 -27.05 -8.67 14.51
C GLU A 169 -25.64 -8.07 14.33
N PRO A 170 -24.60 -8.91 14.14
CA PRO A 170 -23.24 -8.44 13.87
C PRO A 170 -23.16 -7.76 12.49
N LYS A 171 -22.48 -6.61 12.44
CA LYS A 171 -22.21 -5.87 11.20
C LYS A 171 -21.42 -6.74 10.20
N GLN A 172 -22.02 -7.03 9.04
CA GLN A 172 -21.28 -7.52 7.88
C GLN A 172 -20.89 -6.31 7.00
N LEU A 173 -19.59 -6.17 6.76
CA LEU A 173 -19.10 -5.20 5.78
C LEU A 173 -19.32 -5.76 4.37
N PRO A 174 -19.73 -4.94 3.40
CA PRO A 174 -19.81 -5.39 2.02
C PRO A 174 -18.40 -5.81 1.54
N PRO A 175 -18.31 -6.78 0.62
CA PRO A 175 -17.03 -7.20 0.05
C PRO A 175 -16.32 -5.99 -0.55
N VAL A 176 -15.07 -5.75 -0.14
CA VAL A 176 -14.20 -4.74 -0.74
C VAL A 176 -13.78 -5.26 -2.10
N VAL A 177 -14.54 -4.90 -3.14
CA VAL A 177 -14.14 -5.11 -4.52
C VAL A 177 -13.11 -4.02 -4.84
N ALA A 178 -11.87 -4.41 -5.09
CA ALA A 178 -10.86 -3.48 -5.61
C ALA A 178 -11.42 -2.83 -6.90
N PRO A 179 -11.28 -1.51 -7.09
CA PRO A 179 -11.70 -0.88 -8.33
C PRO A 179 -11.04 -1.60 -9.51
N LEU A 180 -11.85 -2.20 -10.38
CA LEU A 180 -11.33 -2.71 -11.64
C LEU A 180 -10.75 -1.52 -12.42
N PRO A 181 -9.64 -1.71 -13.15
CA PRO A 181 -9.15 -0.67 -14.05
C PRO A 181 -10.28 -0.27 -15.00
N ALA A 182 -10.60 1.02 -15.03
CA ALA A 182 -11.63 1.54 -15.91
C ALA A 182 -11.21 1.31 -17.36
N VAL A 183 -11.80 0.34 -18.03
CA VAL A 183 -11.74 0.21 -19.50
C VAL A 183 -12.84 1.10 -20.07
N GLY A 184 -12.59 2.40 -20.09
CA GLY A 184 -13.38 3.36 -20.85
C GLY A 184 -12.65 3.71 -22.14
N PRO A 185 -13.34 3.89 -23.28
CA PRO A 185 -12.73 4.47 -24.45
C PRO A 185 -12.25 5.88 -24.09
N LEU A 186 -10.94 6.11 -24.16
CA LEU A 186 -10.35 7.45 -24.13
C LEU A 186 -10.82 8.18 -25.39
N THR A 187 -11.98 8.82 -25.34
CA THR A 187 -12.34 9.85 -26.31
C THR A 187 -11.68 11.15 -25.87
N VAL A 188 -10.51 11.41 -26.45
CA VAL A 188 -9.90 12.73 -26.41
C VAL A 188 -10.77 13.64 -27.28
N ARG A 189 -11.35 14.68 -26.68
CA ARG A 189 -11.86 15.86 -27.39
C ARG A 189 -10.83 16.97 -27.27
#